data_AF-A0A935VVF2-F1
#
_entry.id   AF-A0A935VVF2-F1
#
_cell.length_a   1.000
_cell.length_b   1.000
_cell.length_c   1.000
_cell.angle_alpha   90.00
_cell.angle_beta   90.00
_cell.angle_gamma   90.00
#
_symmetry.space_group_name_H-M   'P 1'
#
loop_
_entity.id
_entity.type
_entity.pdbx_description
1 polymer ?
#
loop_
_entity_poly.entity_id
_entity_poly.type
_entity_poly.pdbx_seq_one_letter_code
_entity_poly.pdbx_strand_id
1 'polypeptide(L)'
;MKKIPSTTVILFALALFANAQNTNSVRSIDTYVKTIKKLSLGNDRHKIIFADTADPEQTKSKWKRFGSEKALEKFREKSETYSIAYCWKQGGKFVGVNFTDFSPSGDWANYTFHYFRPDGTLAKVESEMRTFMGDYIVQTNFYFNRSGRRIGKTRKYLDLTTKKPKEPTPEMKDENNSMFGFDYFKTTKKLPFARIAGIK
;
A
#
# COMPACT_ATOMS: atom_id res chain seq x y z
N MET A 1 -16.84 -34.97 -16.38
CA MET A 1 -16.22 -33.69 -15.93
C MET A 1 -16.73 -32.55 -16.82
N LYS A 2 -17.61 -31.68 -16.31
CA LYS A 2 -18.15 -30.53 -17.06
C LYS A 2 -17.12 -29.40 -17.09
N LYS A 3 -16.62 -29.05 -18.28
CA LYS A 3 -15.79 -27.86 -18.50
C LYS A 3 -16.63 -26.62 -18.27
N ILE A 4 -16.24 -25.77 -17.33
CA ILE A 4 -16.84 -24.45 -17.12
C ILE A 4 -16.37 -23.56 -18.30
N PRO A 5 -17.27 -22.88 -19.03
CA PRO A 5 -16.90 -22.07 -20.19
C PRO A 5 -16.12 -20.82 -19.74
N SER A 6 -15.02 -20.55 -20.45
CA SER A 6 -14.05 -19.45 -20.21
C SER A 6 -14.59 -18.03 -20.47
N THR A 7 -15.90 -17.84 -20.65
CA THR A 7 -16.50 -16.55 -20.99
C THR A 7 -16.63 -15.59 -19.81
N THR A 8 -16.69 -16.08 -18.56
CA THR A 8 -16.82 -15.22 -17.38
C THR A 8 -15.53 -14.48 -17.02
N VAL A 9 -14.35 -15.02 -17.36
CA VAL A 9 -13.05 -14.40 -17.09
C VAL A 9 -12.79 -13.20 -18.02
N ILE A 10 -13.36 -13.22 -19.23
CA ILE A 10 -13.14 -12.18 -20.25
C ILE A 10 -13.91 -10.90 -19.92
N LEU A 11 -15.13 -10.98 -19.37
CA LEU A 11 -15.93 -9.79 -19.03
C LEU A 11 -15.34 -8.97 -17.87
N PHE A 12 -14.67 -9.59 -16.90
CA PHE A 12 -14.04 -8.85 -15.80
C PHE A 12 -12.79 -8.08 -16.24
N ALA A 13 -12.06 -8.60 -17.24
CA ALA A 13 -10.89 -7.92 -17.79
C ALA A 13 -11.27 -6.66 -18.59
N LEU A 14 -12.31 -6.74 -19.44
CA LEU A 14 -12.74 -5.63 -20.30
C LEU A 14 -13.32 -4.44 -19.52
N ALA A 15 -14.11 -4.68 -18.46
CA ALA A 15 -14.68 -3.61 -17.63
C ALA A 15 -13.61 -2.78 -16.88
N LEU A 16 -12.42 -3.35 -16.64
CA LEU A 16 -11.32 -2.67 -15.95
C LEU A 16 -10.47 -1.81 -16.88
N PHE A 17 -10.28 -2.23 -18.13
CA PHE A 17 -9.59 -1.40 -19.12
C PHE A 17 -10.39 -0.14 -19.45
N ALA A 18 -11.72 -0.24 -19.58
CA ALA A 18 -12.58 0.92 -19.83
C ALA A 18 -12.57 1.92 -18.66
N ASN A 19 -12.64 1.43 -17.40
CA ASN A 19 -12.56 2.30 -16.23
C ASN A 19 -11.15 2.89 -15.99
N ALA A 20 -10.09 2.21 -16.45
CA ALA A 20 -8.72 2.72 -16.38
C ALA A 20 -8.45 3.88 -17.36
N GLN A 21 -9.27 4.05 -18.41
CA GLN A 21 -9.07 5.11 -19.40
C GLN A 21 -9.55 6.49 -18.92
N ASN A 22 -10.47 6.56 -17.95
CA ASN A 22 -11.05 7.83 -17.47
C ASN A 22 -10.68 8.18 -16.02
N THR A 23 -9.46 7.85 -15.58
CA THR A 23 -9.00 8.04 -14.18
C THR A 23 -8.47 9.45 -13.86
N ASN A 24 -9.17 10.51 -14.30
CA ASN A 24 -8.76 11.90 -14.05
C ASN A 24 -9.52 12.56 -12.89
N SER A 25 -10.47 11.84 -12.28
CA SER A 25 -11.24 12.33 -11.13
C SER A 25 -11.09 11.42 -9.91
N VAL A 26 -11.25 11.98 -8.71
CA VAL A 26 -11.25 11.22 -7.45
C VAL A 26 -12.27 10.07 -7.48
N ARG A 27 -13.49 10.33 -7.96
CA ARG A 27 -14.56 9.32 -8.03
C ARG A 27 -14.19 8.13 -8.91
N SER A 28 -13.58 8.36 -10.08
CA SER A 28 -13.11 7.29 -10.97
C SER A 28 -12.00 6.45 -10.33
N ILE A 29 -11.09 7.10 -9.60
CA ILE A 29 -10.00 6.43 -8.86
C ILE A 29 -10.58 5.57 -7.73
N ASP A 30 -11.58 6.05 -6.98
CA ASP A 30 -12.21 5.25 -5.93
C ASP A 30 -12.92 4.01 -6.48
N THR A 31 -13.58 4.11 -7.63
CA THR A 31 -14.17 2.94 -8.31
C THR A 31 -13.10 1.92 -8.71
N TYR A 32 -11.97 2.39 -9.26
CA TYR A 32 -10.83 1.54 -9.58
C TYR A 32 -10.28 0.84 -8.31
N VAL A 33 -10.03 1.61 -7.25
CA VAL A 33 -9.50 1.14 -5.97
C VAL A 33 -10.40 0.08 -5.34
N LYS A 34 -11.73 0.23 -5.41
CA LYS A 34 -12.68 -0.79 -4.92
C LYS A 34 -12.47 -2.14 -5.59
N THR A 35 -12.10 -2.18 -6.87
CA THR A 35 -11.80 -3.43 -7.57
C THR A 35 -10.52 -4.06 -7.01
N ILE A 36 -9.47 -3.26 -6.84
CA ILE A 36 -8.19 -3.76 -6.30
C ILE A 36 -8.35 -4.23 -4.85
N LYS A 37 -9.15 -3.54 -4.03
CA LYS A 37 -9.47 -3.97 -2.66
C LYS A 37 -10.14 -5.35 -2.62
N LYS A 38 -11.06 -5.63 -3.52
CA LYS A 38 -11.68 -6.97 -3.61
C LYS A 38 -10.65 -8.05 -3.94
N LEU A 39 -9.68 -7.73 -4.80
CA LEU A 39 -8.58 -8.64 -5.12
C LEU A 39 -7.64 -8.86 -3.93
N SER A 40 -7.29 -7.80 -3.19
CA SER A 40 -6.37 -7.89 -2.06
C SER A 40 -6.98 -8.53 -0.81
N LEU A 41 -8.29 -8.36 -0.58
CA LEU A 41 -9.02 -8.94 0.56
C LEU A 41 -9.50 -10.38 0.32
N GLY A 42 -9.68 -10.79 -0.94
CA GLY A 42 -10.31 -12.07 -1.29
C GLY A 42 -9.36 -13.23 -1.55
N ASN A 43 -8.04 -13.02 -1.64
CA ASN A 43 -7.13 -14.08 -2.07
C ASN A 43 -5.68 -13.91 -1.62
N ASP A 44 -5.28 -14.57 -0.53
CA ASP A 44 -3.89 -14.62 -0.06
C ASP A 44 -2.94 -15.40 -0.99
N ARG A 45 -3.45 -16.21 -1.94
CA ARG A 45 -2.60 -17.03 -2.82
C ARG A 45 -1.74 -16.23 -3.79
N HIS A 46 -2.00 -14.93 -3.96
CA HIS A 46 -1.23 -14.04 -4.85
C HIS A 46 -0.39 -13.00 -4.10
N LYS A 47 -0.28 -13.14 -2.77
CA LYS A 47 0.48 -12.25 -1.91
C LYS A 47 1.97 -12.52 -2.08
N ILE A 48 2.68 -11.57 -2.69
CA ILE A 48 4.14 -11.58 -2.73
C ILE A 48 4.62 -10.74 -1.57
N ILE A 49 5.55 -11.29 -0.79
CA ILE A 49 6.05 -10.65 0.43
C ILE A 49 7.48 -10.20 0.18
N PHE A 50 7.75 -8.93 0.43
CA PHE A 50 9.10 -8.41 0.56
C PHE A 50 9.27 -7.82 1.95
N ALA A 51 10.47 -7.85 2.50
CA ALA A 51 10.77 -7.12 3.72
C ALA A 51 12.18 -6.54 3.65
N ASP A 52 12.38 -5.38 4.28
CA ASP A 52 13.70 -4.81 4.47
C ASP A 52 14.40 -5.53 5.62
N THR A 53 15.51 -6.20 5.31
CA THR A 53 16.31 -6.94 6.29
C THR A 53 17.62 -6.21 6.61
N ALA A 54 17.70 -4.90 6.35
CA ALA A 54 18.80 -4.10 6.85
C ALA A 54 18.74 -4.04 8.37
N ASP A 55 19.93 -3.95 8.97
CA ASP A 55 20.04 -3.60 10.39
C ASP A 55 19.48 -2.17 10.58
N PRO A 56 18.71 -1.89 11.64
CA PRO A 56 18.16 -0.55 11.90
C PRO A 56 19.20 0.57 11.92
N GLU A 57 20.46 0.27 12.28
CA GLU A 57 21.55 1.23 12.30
C GLU A 57 22.14 1.49 10.90
N GLN A 58 21.79 0.68 9.90
CA GLN A 58 22.27 0.82 8.53
C GLN A 58 21.34 1.72 7.71
N THR A 59 21.94 2.70 7.04
CA THR A 59 21.21 3.64 6.16
C THR A 59 20.75 3.03 4.83
N LYS A 60 21.24 1.84 4.48
CA LYS A 60 20.96 1.20 3.19
C LYS A 60 20.04 0.00 3.35
N SER A 61 18.82 0.15 2.82
CA SER A 61 17.84 -0.94 2.75
C SER A 61 18.37 -2.20 2.06
N LYS A 62 17.97 -3.36 2.58
CA LYS A 62 18.28 -4.71 2.07
C LYS A 62 16.99 -5.50 1.90
N TRP A 63 16.24 -5.15 0.86
CA TRP A 63 14.99 -5.84 0.54
C TRP A 63 15.22 -7.30 0.14
N LYS A 64 14.43 -8.21 0.72
CA LYS A 64 14.41 -9.64 0.40
C LYS A 64 12.99 -10.11 0.12
N ARG A 65 12.84 -11.07 -0.79
CA ARG A 65 11.56 -11.74 -1.07
C ARG A 65 11.36 -12.95 -0.16
N PHE A 66 10.14 -13.11 0.35
CA PHE A 66 9.72 -14.26 1.15
C PHE A 66 8.64 -15.05 0.41
N GLY A 67 8.69 -16.38 0.55
CA GLY A 67 7.75 -17.29 -0.12
C GLY A 67 6.39 -17.38 0.56
N SER A 68 6.30 -17.04 1.85
CA SER A 68 5.08 -17.09 2.67
C SER A 68 5.25 -16.25 3.93
N GLU A 69 4.14 -15.98 4.63
CA GLU A 69 4.18 -15.29 5.93
C GLU A 69 4.95 -16.10 6.96
N LYS A 70 4.72 -17.41 7.03
CA LYS A 70 5.48 -18.31 7.91
C LYS A 70 7.00 -18.25 7.67
N ALA A 71 7.44 -18.06 6.42
CA ALA A 71 8.86 -17.89 6.12
C ALA A 71 9.40 -16.54 6.60
N LEU A 72 8.58 -15.48 6.53
CA LEU A 72 8.92 -14.18 7.12
C LEU A 72 8.95 -14.24 8.65
N GLU A 73 7.95 -14.86 9.28
CA GLU A 73 7.89 -15.04 10.73
C GLU A 73 9.11 -15.77 11.27
N LYS A 74 9.47 -16.91 10.67
CA LYS A 74 10.68 -17.67 11.04
C LYS A 74 11.97 -16.85 10.87
N PHE A 75 12.00 -15.94 9.89
CA PHE A 75 13.13 -15.02 9.74
C PHE A 75 13.15 -13.99 10.87
N ARG A 76 11.97 -13.45 11.23
CA ARG A 76 11.80 -12.45 12.27
C ARG A 76 12.07 -12.95 13.68
N GLU A 77 11.99 -14.27 13.92
CA GLU A 77 12.45 -14.90 15.17
C GLU A 77 13.95 -14.66 15.45
N LYS A 78 14.74 -14.34 14.43
CA LYS A 78 16.21 -14.22 14.53
C LYS A 78 16.75 -12.86 14.08
N SER A 79 15.90 -12.02 13.51
CA SER A 79 16.28 -10.75 12.94
C SER A 79 15.12 -9.79 13.06
N GLU A 80 15.38 -8.59 13.56
CA GLU A 80 14.38 -7.56 13.52
C GLU A 80 14.10 -7.15 12.07
N THR A 81 12.86 -6.75 11.80
CA THR A 81 12.41 -6.34 10.47
C THR A 81 11.24 -5.41 10.67
N TYR A 82 11.40 -4.16 10.24
CA TYR A 82 10.49 -3.07 10.56
C TYR A 82 9.68 -2.56 9.37
N SER A 83 10.08 -2.93 8.15
CA SER A 83 9.38 -2.57 6.92
C SER A 83 9.06 -3.82 6.11
N ILE A 84 7.77 -4.07 5.91
CA ILE A 84 7.26 -5.23 5.16
C ILE A 84 6.36 -4.73 4.04
N ALA A 85 6.53 -5.25 2.83
CA ALA A 85 5.70 -4.94 1.68
C ALA A 85 4.92 -6.18 1.23
N TYR A 86 3.61 -6.12 1.39
CA TYR A 86 2.66 -7.11 0.86
C TYR A 86 2.15 -6.66 -0.49
N CYS A 87 2.32 -7.49 -1.50
CA CYS A 87 2.10 -7.07 -2.88
C CYS A 87 1.13 -7.99 -3.60
N TRP A 88 0.30 -7.40 -4.47
CA TRP A 88 -0.66 -8.10 -5.30
C TRP A 88 -0.45 -7.78 -6.78
N LYS A 89 -0.54 -8.82 -7.61
CA LYS A 89 -0.41 -8.71 -9.06
C LYS A 89 -1.70 -9.03 -9.79
N GLN A 90 -1.92 -8.36 -10.91
CA GLN A 90 -2.93 -8.68 -11.91
C GLN A 90 -2.30 -8.60 -13.30
N GLY A 91 -2.49 -9.62 -14.14
CA GLY A 91 -1.83 -9.69 -15.46
C GLY A 91 -0.30 -9.58 -15.38
N GLY A 92 0.30 -10.12 -14.31
CA GLY A 92 1.76 -10.04 -14.07
C GLY A 92 2.28 -8.68 -13.59
N LYS A 93 1.43 -7.64 -13.52
CA LYS A 93 1.78 -6.29 -13.06
C LYS A 93 1.36 -6.08 -11.61
N PHE A 94 2.14 -5.34 -10.83
CA PHE A 94 1.74 -4.94 -9.48
C PHE A 94 0.61 -3.91 -9.56
N VAL A 95 -0.49 -4.19 -8.87
CA VAL A 95 -1.67 -3.31 -8.79
C VAL A 95 -1.95 -2.84 -7.37
N GLY A 96 -1.44 -3.56 -6.36
CA GLY A 96 -1.52 -3.19 -4.96
C GLY A 96 -0.21 -3.49 -4.24
N VAL A 97 0.24 -2.56 -3.39
CA VAL A 97 1.37 -2.77 -2.48
C VAL A 97 1.03 -2.12 -1.14
N ASN A 98 0.97 -2.91 -0.07
CA ASN A 98 0.81 -2.42 1.29
C ASN A 98 2.14 -2.48 2.02
N PHE A 99 2.69 -1.32 2.36
CA PHE A 99 3.80 -1.23 3.29
C PHE A 99 3.26 -1.24 4.72
N THR A 100 3.85 -2.08 5.55
CA THR A 100 3.66 -2.09 6.99
C THR A 100 4.99 -1.71 7.60
N ASP A 101 5.03 -0.51 8.14
CA ASP A 101 6.18 0.06 8.85
C ASP A 101 5.83 0.16 10.33
N PHE A 102 6.77 -0.13 11.23
CA PHE A 102 6.55 -0.01 12.68
C PHE A 102 7.84 0.33 13.39
N SER A 103 7.75 1.02 14.53
CA SER A 103 8.94 1.36 15.30
C SER A 103 9.55 0.16 16.01
N PRO A 104 10.87 0.20 16.29
CA PRO A 104 11.52 -0.74 17.21
C PRO A 104 10.86 -0.82 18.59
N SER A 105 10.39 0.31 19.11
CA SER A 105 9.68 0.37 20.40
C SER A 105 8.26 -0.21 20.36
N GLY A 106 7.65 -0.30 19.17
CA GLY A 106 6.24 -0.67 19.00
C GLY A 106 5.24 0.47 19.24
N ASP A 107 5.69 1.70 19.53
CA ASP A 107 4.82 2.84 19.83
C ASP A 107 4.05 3.41 18.64
N TRP A 108 4.46 3.05 17.41
CA TRP A 108 3.72 3.38 16.21
C TRP A 108 3.82 2.32 15.14
N ALA A 109 2.79 2.27 14.30
CA ALA A 109 2.74 1.48 13.08
C ALA A 109 2.04 2.27 11.97
N ASN A 110 2.59 2.23 10.76
CA ASN A 110 2.03 2.85 9.58
C ASN A 110 1.72 1.82 8.51
N TYR A 111 0.50 1.85 7.99
CA TYR A 111 0.05 0.99 6.91
C TYR A 111 -0.19 1.84 5.66
N THR A 112 0.68 1.73 4.67
CA THR A 112 0.62 2.56 3.44
C THR A 112 0.31 1.70 2.22
N PHE A 113 -0.95 1.73 1.80
CA PHE A 113 -1.43 1.01 0.63
C PHE A 113 -1.35 1.86 -0.64
N HIS A 114 -0.54 1.40 -1.59
CA HIS A 114 -0.40 1.94 -2.92
C HIS A 114 -1.29 1.19 -3.92
N TYR A 115 -2.09 1.94 -4.66
CA TYR A 115 -2.93 1.42 -5.74
C TYR A 115 -2.35 1.88 -7.07
N PHE A 116 -1.71 0.96 -7.79
CA PHE A 116 -1.10 1.21 -9.09
C PHE A 116 -2.07 0.87 -10.21
N ARG A 117 -2.08 1.67 -11.28
CA ARG A 117 -2.76 1.36 -12.54
C ARG A 117 -2.03 0.23 -13.29
N PRO A 118 -2.64 -0.38 -14.31
CA PRO A 118 -1.99 -1.42 -15.13
C PRO A 118 -0.69 -0.97 -15.81
N ASP A 119 -0.56 0.32 -16.13
CA ASP A 119 0.66 0.94 -16.68
C ASP A 119 1.77 1.17 -15.63
N GLY A 120 1.49 0.88 -14.36
CA GLY A 120 2.42 1.03 -13.24
C GLY A 120 2.44 2.42 -12.62
N THR A 121 1.62 3.37 -13.07
CA THR A 121 1.48 4.69 -12.44
C THR A 121 0.59 4.63 -11.19
N LEU A 122 0.86 5.47 -10.20
CA LEU A 122 0.09 5.51 -8.96
C LEU A 122 -1.28 6.18 -9.17
N ALA A 123 -2.36 5.54 -8.75
CA ALA A 123 -3.71 6.10 -8.76
C ALA A 123 -4.08 6.71 -7.40
N LYS A 124 -3.80 5.96 -6.32
CA LYS A 124 -4.11 6.36 -4.94
C LYS A 124 -3.05 5.83 -3.99
N VAL A 125 -2.79 6.57 -2.92
CA VAL A 125 -2.23 6.02 -1.68
C VAL A 125 -3.23 6.22 -0.55
N GLU A 126 -3.39 5.20 0.28
CA GLU A 126 -4.09 5.24 1.57
C GLU A 126 -3.06 4.93 2.66
N SER A 127 -2.83 5.84 3.58
CA SER A 127 -1.99 5.63 4.76
C SER A 127 -2.85 5.65 6.01
N GLU A 128 -2.57 4.73 6.92
CA GLU A 128 -3.10 4.70 8.27
C GLU A 128 -1.95 4.60 9.26
N MET A 129 -1.60 5.72 9.89
CA MET A 129 -0.65 5.78 10.99
C MET A 129 -1.41 5.55 12.30
N ARG A 130 -0.93 4.63 13.13
CA ARG A 130 -1.42 4.39 14.49
C ARG A 130 -0.29 4.67 15.47
N THR A 131 -0.54 5.46 16.50
CA THR A 131 0.48 5.79 17.49
C THR A 131 -0.10 5.96 18.89
N PHE A 132 0.65 5.50 19.90
CA PHE A 132 0.37 5.78 21.31
C PHE A 132 0.73 7.22 21.70
N MET A 133 1.44 7.97 20.84
CA MET A 133 1.72 9.39 21.07
C MET A 133 0.44 10.20 20.91
N GLY A 134 -0.26 10.40 22.02
CA GLY A 134 -1.57 11.04 22.08
C GLY A 134 -2.74 10.14 21.67
N ASP A 135 -2.52 8.83 21.51
CA ASP A 135 -3.53 7.83 21.12
C ASP A 135 -4.33 8.21 19.86
N TYR A 136 -3.65 8.17 18.71
CA TYR A 136 -4.22 8.57 17.43
C TYR A 136 -4.19 7.47 16.37
N ILE A 137 -5.20 7.52 15.51
CA ILE A 137 -5.16 6.99 14.15
C ILE A 137 -5.22 8.19 13.19
N VAL A 138 -4.23 8.32 12.31
CA VAL A 138 -4.20 9.34 11.26
C VAL A 138 -4.37 8.65 9.91
N GLN A 139 -5.51 8.88 9.27
CA GLN A 139 -5.80 8.34 7.94
C GLN A 139 -5.58 9.42 6.89
N THR A 140 -4.68 9.19 5.94
CA THR A 140 -4.39 10.12 4.85
C THR A 140 -4.56 9.43 3.51
N ASN A 141 -5.29 10.05 2.59
CA ASN A 141 -5.40 9.58 1.21
C ASN A 141 -4.84 10.62 0.26
N PHE A 142 -4.04 10.18 -0.71
CA PHE A 142 -3.63 10.99 -1.85
C PHE A 142 -4.16 10.37 -3.15
N TYR A 143 -4.67 11.21 -4.03
CA TYR A 143 -5.19 10.82 -5.35
C TYR A 143 -4.34 11.45 -6.43
N PHE A 144 -4.00 10.69 -7.46
CA PHE A 144 -3.12 11.13 -8.53
C PHE A 144 -3.77 10.90 -9.88
N ASN A 145 -3.60 11.85 -10.81
CA ASN A 145 -3.97 11.64 -12.21
C ASN A 145 -2.92 10.76 -12.93
N ARG A 146 -3.13 10.51 -14.23
CA ARG A 146 -2.21 9.70 -15.06
C ARG A 146 -0.81 10.32 -15.23
N SER A 147 -0.67 11.65 -15.16
CA SER A 147 0.64 12.30 -15.22
C SER A 147 1.42 12.25 -13.89
N GLY A 148 0.84 11.65 -12.84
CA GLY A 148 1.45 11.59 -11.51
C GLY A 148 1.31 12.89 -10.70
N ARG A 149 0.46 13.82 -11.14
CA ARG A 149 0.08 15.03 -10.37
C ARG A 149 -0.98 14.66 -9.34
N ARG A 150 -0.79 15.10 -8.10
CA ARG A 150 -1.80 14.95 -7.03
C ARG A 150 -3.02 15.81 -7.37
N ILE A 151 -4.20 15.21 -7.39
CA ILE A 151 -5.50 15.85 -7.68
C ILE A 151 -6.46 15.81 -6.50
N GLY A 152 -6.06 15.20 -5.39
CA GLY A 152 -6.86 15.17 -4.17
C GLY A 152 -6.04 14.74 -2.97
N LYS A 153 -6.47 15.22 -1.79
CA LYS A 153 -5.95 14.85 -0.48
C LYS A 153 -7.13 14.80 0.49
N THR A 154 -7.18 13.79 1.33
CA THR A 154 -8.08 13.76 2.50
C THR A 154 -7.29 13.36 3.72
N ARG A 155 -7.61 13.91 4.89
CA ARG A 155 -7.00 13.52 6.16
C ARG A 155 -8.08 13.41 7.23
N LYS A 156 -7.97 12.40 8.08
CA LYS A 156 -8.85 12.18 9.24
C LYS A 156 -7.99 11.83 10.44
N TYR A 157 -8.46 12.28 11.60
CA TYR A 157 -7.83 12.04 12.89
C TYR A 157 -8.87 11.36 13.78
N LEU A 158 -8.52 10.21 14.30
CA LEU A 158 -9.40 9.41 15.14
C LEU A 158 -8.66 9.06 16.43
N ASP A 159 -9.42 8.83 17.48
CA ASP A 159 -8.92 8.24 18.71
C ASP A 159 -8.54 6.77 18.48
N LEU A 160 -7.37 6.36 18.97
CA LEU A 160 -6.84 5.01 18.73
C LEU A 160 -7.73 3.91 19.30
N THR A 161 -8.33 4.15 20.46
CA THR A 161 -9.15 3.17 21.19
C THR A 161 -10.57 3.16 20.67
N THR A 162 -11.21 4.33 20.64
CA THR A 162 -12.65 4.43 20.32
C THR A 162 -12.94 4.52 18.82
N LYS A 163 -11.93 4.82 17.99
CA LYS A 163 -12.04 5.07 16.54
C LYS A 163 -12.97 6.24 16.17
N LYS A 164 -13.39 7.04 17.15
CA LYS A 164 -14.19 8.24 16.94
C LYS A 164 -13.30 9.39 16.46
N PRO A 165 -13.85 10.38 15.73
CA PRO A 165 -13.12 11.59 15.39
C PRO A 165 -12.49 12.24 16.62
N LYS A 166 -11.24 12.67 16.49
CA LYS A 166 -10.45 13.31 17.54
C LYS A 166 -9.76 14.54 16.97
N GLU A 167 -9.81 15.65 17.68
CA GLU A 167 -9.18 16.90 17.23
C GLU A 167 -7.65 16.71 17.13
N PRO A 168 -7.03 17.08 15.99
CA PRO A 168 -5.58 16.96 15.84
C PRO A 168 -4.83 18.05 16.63
N THR A 169 -3.66 17.68 17.16
CA THR A 169 -2.73 18.64 17.77
C THR A 169 -2.12 19.59 16.71
N PRO A 170 -1.55 20.73 17.10
CA PRO A 170 -0.84 21.62 16.18
C PRO A 170 0.26 20.91 15.37
N GLU A 171 1.03 20.02 16.01
CA GLU A 171 2.11 19.26 15.39
C GLU A 171 1.60 18.30 14.33
N MET A 172 0.38 17.76 14.49
CA MET A 172 -0.28 16.89 13.52
C MET A 172 -0.86 17.64 12.32
N LYS A 173 -1.15 18.93 12.50
CA LYS A 173 -1.63 19.83 11.43
C LYS A 173 -0.47 20.31 10.55
N ASP A 174 0.75 20.34 11.09
CA ASP A 174 1.95 20.66 10.32
C ASP A 174 2.22 19.58 9.25
N GLU A 175 2.18 19.98 7.99
CA GLU A 175 2.44 19.08 6.86
C GLU A 175 3.93 18.77 6.66
N ASN A 176 4.82 19.58 7.26
CA ASN A 176 6.25 19.38 7.21
C ASN A 176 6.74 18.46 8.33
N ASN A 177 5.87 18.11 9.29
CA ASN A 177 6.21 17.18 10.36
C ASN A 177 6.38 15.77 9.79
N SER A 178 7.63 15.30 9.77
CA SER A 178 8.02 13.99 9.24
C SER A 178 7.39 12.83 10.02
N MET A 179 7.02 13.03 11.28
CA MET A 179 6.45 11.99 12.15
C MET A 179 5.14 11.41 11.59
N PHE A 180 4.31 12.25 10.97
CA PHE A 180 3.02 11.85 10.38
C PHE A 180 3.07 11.78 8.85
N GLY A 181 4.28 11.89 8.30
CA GLY A 181 4.58 11.65 6.90
C GLY A 181 4.60 10.15 6.58
N PHE A 182 4.56 9.85 5.29
CA PHE A 182 4.76 8.49 4.79
C PHE A 182 5.33 8.55 3.38
N ASP A 183 6.17 7.57 3.07
CA ASP A 183 6.72 7.44 1.74
C ASP A 183 5.66 6.94 0.77
N TYR A 184 5.70 7.48 -0.44
CA TYR A 184 4.93 6.92 -1.53
C TYR A 184 5.64 6.96 -2.87
N PHE A 185 5.38 5.94 -3.68
CA PHE A 185 6.04 5.73 -4.96
C PHE A 185 5.08 6.02 -6.11
N LYS A 186 5.35 7.05 -6.91
CA LYS A 186 4.50 7.44 -8.04
C LYS A 186 4.45 6.40 -9.17
N THR A 187 5.41 5.47 -9.21
CA THR A 187 5.44 4.36 -10.17
C THR A 187 5.97 3.08 -9.53
N THR A 188 5.57 1.93 -10.05
CA THR A 188 6.08 0.62 -9.60
C THR A 188 7.59 0.46 -9.79
N LYS A 189 8.18 1.14 -10.78
CA LYS A 189 9.64 1.14 -11.01
C LYS A 189 10.43 1.82 -9.89
N LYS A 190 9.78 2.67 -9.10
CA LYS A 190 10.39 3.38 -7.97
C LYS A 190 10.23 2.64 -6.64
N LEU A 191 9.53 1.50 -6.62
CA LEU A 191 9.46 0.66 -5.42
C LEU A 191 10.88 0.24 -5.01
N PRO A 192 11.18 0.18 -3.70
CA PRO A 192 12.55 -0.07 -3.24
C PRO A 192 13.02 -1.50 -3.55
N PHE A 193 12.08 -2.42 -3.76
CA PHE A 193 12.32 -3.80 -4.20
C PHE A 193 12.12 -4.01 -5.71
N ALA A 194 11.95 -2.96 -6.52
CA ALA A 194 11.62 -3.07 -7.96
C ALA A 194 12.58 -4.00 -8.72
N ARG A 195 13.89 -3.88 -8.45
CA ARG A 195 14.94 -4.69 -9.07
C ARG A 195 14.77 -6.18 -8.79
N ILE A 196 14.60 -6.56 -7.52
CA ILE A 196 14.44 -7.98 -7.13
C ILE A 196 13.06 -8.53 -7.47
N ALA A 197 12.08 -7.65 -7.69
CA ALA A 197 10.75 -8.01 -8.16
C ALA A 197 10.65 -8.16 -9.68
N GLY A 198 11.75 -7.94 -10.41
CA GLY A 198 11.81 -8.05 -11.87
C GLY A 198 11.05 -6.94 -12.61
N ILE A 199 10.86 -5.79 -11.97
CA ILE A 199 10.22 -4.62 -12.59
C ILE A 199 11.31 -3.87 -13.39
N LYS A 200 11.10 -3.81 -14.71
CA LYS A 200 11.94 -3.04 -15.65
C LYS A 200 11.32 -1.69 -15.97
#